data_AF-A0A5P9B3Z2-F1
#
_entry.id   AF-A0A5P9B3Z2-F1
#
_cell.length_a   1.000
_cell.length_b   1.000
_cell.length_c   1.000
_cell.angle_alpha   90.00
_cell.angle_beta   90.00
_cell.angle_gamma   90.00
#
_symmetry.space_group_name_H-M   'P 1'
#
loop_
_entity.id
_entity.type
_entity.pdbx_description
1 polymer ?
#
loop_
_entity_poly.entity_id
_entity_poly.type
_entity_poly.pdbx_seq_one_letter_code
_entity_poly.pdbx_strand_id
1 'polypeptide(L)'
;MKKVTVALLLALGMTGCATNVQDLAAEGNWQEIGYRDGVRGNTQRSYSEMSKLGAVDQAAYSEGYYQGVSEYCNPNHAYQIGLSGQVYEGVCSGTEDAQRFRMEWQRGWDEFSNEH
;
A
#
# COMPACT_ATOMS: atom_id res chain seq x y z
N MET A 1 -10.55 47.53 -35.12
CA MET A 1 -11.20 47.32 -33.80
C MET A 1 -10.74 45.99 -33.24
N LYS A 2 -10.29 45.99 -31.99
CA LYS A 2 -9.60 44.92 -31.25
C LYS A 2 -10.45 43.67 -31.03
N LYS A 3 -9.86 42.47 -31.14
CA LYS A 3 -9.91 41.28 -30.24
C LYS A 3 -8.75 40.36 -30.72
N VAL A 4 -7.56 40.20 -30.14
CA VAL A 4 -7.16 39.79 -28.77
C VAL A 4 -8.17 38.73 -28.28
N THR A 5 -7.85 37.45 -28.15
CA THR A 5 -6.74 36.90 -27.36
C THR A 5 -6.55 35.42 -27.71
N VAL A 6 -5.33 35.07 -28.12
CA VAL A 6 -4.54 33.89 -27.71
C VAL A 6 -5.34 32.80 -26.96
N ALA A 7 -5.62 31.71 -27.67
CA ALA A 7 -6.01 30.43 -27.07
C ALA A 7 -4.76 29.83 -26.43
N LEU A 8 -4.63 29.96 -25.12
CA LEU A 8 -3.47 29.47 -24.38
C LEU A 8 -3.92 28.85 -23.07
N LEU A 9 -3.50 27.59 -22.93
CA LEU A 9 -3.25 26.84 -21.70
C LEU A 9 -4.45 26.57 -20.81
N LEU A 10 -4.72 25.29 -20.61
CA LEU A 10 -4.67 24.70 -19.27
C LEU A 10 -4.48 23.18 -19.40
N ALA A 11 -3.31 22.77 -19.90
CA ALA A 11 -2.82 21.41 -19.65
C ALA A 11 -2.17 21.43 -18.26
N LEU A 12 -2.98 21.28 -17.21
CA LEU A 12 -2.43 20.94 -15.89
C LEU A 12 -1.90 19.52 -15.97
N GLY A 13 -0.61 19.39 -16.23
CA GLY A 13 0.11 18.14 -16.02
C GLY A 13 0.09 17.83 -14.53
N MET A 14 -0.52 16.72 -14.15
CA MET A 14 -0.39 16.18 -12.80
C MET A 14 1.02 15.62 -12.64
N THR A 15 1.98 16.46 -12.27
CA THR A 15 3.30 16.00 -11.84
C THR A 15 3.18 15.50 -10.40
N GLY A 16 2.75 14.25 -10.22
CA GLY A 16 2.89 13.56 -8.95
C GLY A 16 4.32 13.08 -8.80
N CYS A 17 5.12 13.73 -7.96
CA CYS A 17 6.42 13.18 -7.55
C CYS A 17 6.14 11.97 -6.65
N ALA A 18 6.30 10.76 -7.19
CA ALA A 18 6.26 9.56 -6.39
C ALA A 18 7.55 9.49 -5.55
N THR A 19 7.45 9.78 -4.25
CA THR A 19 8.58 9.60 -3.32
C THR A 19 8.94 8.12 -3.23
N ASN A 20 10.20 7.80 -3.53
CA ASN A 20 10.70 6.44 -3.47
C ASN A 20 11.02 6.06 -2.00
N VAL A 21 11.26 4.77 -1.74
CA VAL A 21 11.49 4.29 -0.36
C VAL A 21 12.86 4.72 0.18
N GLN A 22 13.86 4.89 -0.68
CA GLN A 22 15.18 5.37 -0.29
C GLN A 22 15.13 6.84 0.16
N ASP A 23 14.36 7.68 -0.52
CA ASP A 23 14.16 9.08 -0.13
C ASP A 23 13.48 9.17 1.24
N LEU A 24 12.42 8.38 1.46
CA LEU A 24 11.74 8.32 2.77
C LEU A 24 12.70 7.89 3.89
N ALA A 25 13.56 6.89 3.63
CA ALA A 25 14.53 6.42 4.61
C ALA A 25 15.61 7.47 4.89
N ALA A 26 16.07 8.18 3.85
CA ALA A 26 17.03 9.27 3.97
C ALA A 26 16.47 10.48 4.74
N GLU A 27 15.16 10.75 4.60
CA GLU A 27 14.42 11.76 5.36
C GLU A 27 14.04 11.30 6.77
N GLY A 28 14.27 10.03 7.12
CA GLY A 28 13.91 9.44 8.41
C GLY A 28 12.42 9.13 8.56
N ASN A 29 11.64 9.16 7.48
CA ASN A 29 10.19 8.92 7.47
C ASN A 29 9.86 7.42 7.46
N TRP A 30 10.27 6.71 8.51
CA TRP A 30 10.08 5.27 8.65
C TRP A 30 8.62 4.87 8.84
N GLN A 31 7.81 5.73 9.47
CA GLN A 31 6.37 5.52 9.62
C GLN A 31 5.67 5.41 8.26
N GLU A 32 5.97 6.30 7.32
CA GLU A 32 5.40 6.24 5.96
C GLU A 32 5.86 4.96 5.22
N ILE A 33 7.10 4.52 5.40
CA ILE A 33 7.57 3.26 4.81
C ILE A 33 6.75 2.08 5.35
N GLY A 34 6.55 2.03 6.67
CA GLY A 34 5.73 1.02 7.33
C GLY A 34 4.30 1.03 6.83
N TYR A 35 3.68 2.21 6.84
CA TYR A 35 2.32 2.41 6.36
C TYR A 35 2.13 1.92 4.92
N ARG A 36 3.04 2.29 4.01
CA ARG A 36 3.01 1.87 2.61
C ARG A 36 3.16 0.35 2.43
N ASP A 37 3.97 -0.31 3.25
CA ASP A 37 4.06 -1.78 3.22
C ASP A 37 2.75 -2.40 3.74
N GLY A 38 2.20 -1.87 4.84
CA GLY A 38 0.97 -2.37 5.45
C GLY A 38 -0.26 -2.26 4.55
N VAL A 39 -0.52 -1.08 3.95
CA VAL A 39 -1.68 -0.88 3.07
C VAL A 39 -1.61 -1.68 1.77
N ARG A 40 -0.41 -2.13 1.38
CA ARG A 40 -0.22 -3.02 0.22
C ARG A 40 -0.40 -4.50 0.56
N GLY A 41 -0.55 -4.83 1.83
CA GLY A 41 -0.60 -6.21 2.29
C GLY A 41 0.75 -6.92 2.24
N ASN A 42 1.85 -6.17 2.20
CA ASN A 42 3.19 -6.75 2.24
C ASN A 42 3.48 -7.30 3.64
N THR A 43 4.26 -8.37 3.71
CA THR A 43 4.84 -8.81 4.97
C THR A 43 5.79 -7.74 5.53
N GLN A 44 5.91 -7.71 6.85
CA GLN A 44 6.78 -6.76 7.52
C GLN A 44 8.24 -6.98 7.09
N ARG A 45 8.95 -5.91 6.72
CA ARG A 45 10.37 -5.97 6.39
C ARG A 45 11.17 -6.44 7.59
N SER A 46 12.16 -7.28 7.33
CA SER A 46 13.16 -7.60 8.33
C SER A 46 14.04 -6.39 8.63
N TYR A 47 14.64 -6.36 9.82
CA TYR A 47 15.63 -5.33 10.17
C TYR A 47 16.80 -5.29 9.16
N SER A 48 17.22 -6.44 8.66
CA SER A 48 18.28 -6.54 7.63
C SER A 48 17.88 -5.81 6.35
N GLU A 49 16.64 -5.94 5.89
CA GLU A 49 16.16 -5.22 4.71
C GLU A 49 16.05 -3.71 4.94
N MET A 50 15.55 -3.31 6.12
CA MET A 50 15.48 -1.90 6.49
C MET A 50 16.88 -1.28 6.59
N SER A 51 17.85 -1.97 7.18
CA SER A 51 19.23 -1.46 7.33
C SER A 51 19.94 -1.22 6.00
N LYS A 52 19.47 -1.82 4.90
CA LYS A 52 19.99 -1.53 3.55
C LYS A 52 19.52 -0.17 3.01
N LEU A 53 18.48 0.43 3.60
CA LEU A 53 17.92 1.71 3.20
C LEU A 53 18.53 2.89 3.99
N GLY A 54 18.95 2.68 5.23
CA GLY A 54 19.53 3.73 6.07
C GLY A 54 19.52 3.41 7.56
N ALA A 55 19.70 4.44 8.39
CA ALA A 55 19.57 4.34 9.84
C ALA A 55 18.11 4.06 10.23
N VAL A 56 17.86 2.88 10.78
CA VAL A 56 16.51 2.35 10.99
C VAL A 56 15.86 2.92 12.25
N ASP A 57 14.65 3.45 12.11
CA ASP A 57 13.70 3.61 13.22
C ASP A 57 12.64 2.50 13.16
N GLN A 58 12.89 1.43 13.91
CA GLN A 58 12.03 0.25 13.89
C GLN A 58 10.68 0.50 14.57
N ALA A 59 10.62 1.40 15.55
CA ALA A 59 9.39 1.71 16.26
C ALA A 59 8.43 2.47 15.34
N ALA A 60 8.92 3.54 14.69
CA ALA A 60 8.14 4.31 13.73
C ALA A 60 7.67 3.44 12.55
N TYR A 61 8.56 2.59 12.01
CA TYR A 61 8.19 1.64 10.97
C TYR A 61 7.06 0.70 11.41
N SER A 62 7.17 0.11 12.60
CA SER A 62 6.17 -0.84 13.10
C SER A 62 4.83 -0.16 13.35
N GLU A 63 4.82 1.06 13.88
CA GLU A 63 3.62 1.86 14.08
C GLU A 63 2.88 2.09 12.76
N GLY A 64 3.58 2.61 11.74
CA GLY A 64 3.01 2.80 10.41
C GLY A 64 2.54 1.48 9.79
N TYR A 65 3.31 0.41 9.94
CA TYR A 65 2.96 -0.91 9.41
C TYR A 65 1.63 -1.41 9.96
N TYR A 66 1.43 -1.38 11.28
CA TYR A 66 0.17 -1.83 11.87
C TYR A 66 -1.01 -0.92 11.52
N GLN A 67 -0.79 0.39 11.39
CA GLN A 67 -1.79 1.30 10.86
C GLN A 67 -2.23 0.86 9.46
N GLY A 68 -1.28 0.66 8.53
CA GLY A 68 -1.58 0.24 7.17
C GLY A 68 -2.22 -1.15 7.07
N VAL A 69 -1.76 -2.10 7.90
CA VAL A 69 -2.35 -3.45 7.98
C VAL A 69 -3.80 -3.37 8.43
N SER A 70 -4.15 -2.49 9.39
CA SER A 70 -5.54 -2.34 9.83
C SER A 70 -6.47 -1.92 8.69
N GLU A 71 -5.98 -1.12 7.74
CA GLU A 71 -6.72 -0.69 6.56
C GLU A 71 -6.79 -1.78 5.48
N TYR A 72 -5.66 -2.45 5.23
CA TYR A 72 -5.60 -3.57 4.30
C TYR A 72 -6.56 -4.69 4.73
N CYS A 73 -6.63 -4.98 6.03
CA CYS A 73 -7.42 -6.06 6.61
C CYS A 73 -8.92 -5.75 6.71
N ASN A 74 -9.42 -4.80 5.93
CA ASN A 74 -10.85 -4.54 5.79
C ASN A 74 -11.52 -5.65 4.96
N PRO A 75 -12.40 -6.48 5.56
CA PRO A 75 -13.02 -7.59 4.85
C PRO A 75 -13.96 -7.17 3.72
N ASN A 76 -14.45 -5.93 3.73
CA ASN A 76 -15.31 -5.42 2.65
C ASN A 76 -14.56 -5.28 1.31
N HIS A 77 -13.22 -5.22 1.34
CA HIS A 77 -12.38 -5.13 0.14
C HIS A 77 -11.68 -6.44 -0.22
N ALA A 78 -11.65 -7.41 0.71
CA ALA A 78 -10.91 -8.65 0.56
C ALA A 78 -11.28 -9.46 -0.69
N TYR A 79 -12.58 -9.52 -1.03
CA TYR A 79 -13.03 -10.20 -2.26
C TYR A 79 -12.42 -9.59 -3.52
N GLN A 80 -12.37 -8.26 -3.63
CA GLN A 80 -11.79 -7.59 -4.78
C GLN A 80 -10.27 -7.82 -4.86
N ILE A 81 -9.59 -7.93 -3.72
CA ILE A 81 -8.17 -8.31 -3.65
C ILE A 81 -7.95 -9.75 -4.14
N GLY A 82 -8.83 -10.68 -3.75
CA GLY A 82 -8.81 -12.05 -4.26
C GLY A 82 -9.02 -12.10 -5.77
N LEU A 83 -10.02 -11.39 -6.28
CA LEU A 83 -10.34 -11.30 -7.71
C LEU A 83 -9.21 -10.72 -8.55
N SER A 84 -8.38 -9.84 -7.97
CA SER A 84 -7.24 -9.27 -8.69
C SER A 84 -6.07 -10.25 -8.84
N GLY A 85 -6.17 -11.47 -8.29
CA GLY A 85 -5.08 -12.44 -8.26
C GLY A 85 -3.93 -12.04 -7.32
N GLN A 86 -4.18 -11.15 -6.36
CA GLN A 86 -3.18 -10.81 -5.36
C GLN A 86 -3.10 -11.93 -4.30
N VAL A 87 -1.91 -12.51 -4.15
CA VAL A 87 -1.65 -13.54 -3.13
C VAL A 87 -1.75 -12.93 -1.73
N TYR A 88 -2.49 -13.59 -0.84
CA TYR A 88 -2.58 -13.19 0.55
C TYR A 88 -1.52 -13.89 1.41
N GLU A 89 -0.58 -13.11 1.94
CA GLU A 89 0.56 -13.58 2.74
C GLU A 89 0.25 -13.74 4.25
N GLY A 90 -1.03 -13.70 4.65
CA GLY A 90 -1.40 -13.93 6.04
C GLY A 90 -1.25 -12.71 6.97
N VAL A 91 -1.03 -11.51 6.44
CA VAL A 91 -0.74 -10.28 7.22
C VAL A 91 -1.84 -9.86 8.19
N CYS A 92 -3.08 -10.29 7.98
CA CYS A 92 -4.20 -9.97 8.88
C CYS A 92 -4.28 -10.89 10.10
N SER A 93 -3.37 -11.86 10.24
CA SER A 93 -3.35 -12.77 11.38
C SER A 93 -3.25 -12.01 12.70
N GLY A 94 -4.18 -12.28 13.64
CA GLY A 94 -4.24 -11.59 14.93
C GLY A 94 -5.10 -10.32 14.96
N THR A 95 -5.63 -9.87 13.82
CA THR A 95 -6.66 -8.81 13.76
C THR A 95 -8.05 -9.39 14.06
N GLU A 96 -8.98 -8.55 14.52
CA GLU A 96 -10.37 -8.94 14.80
C GLU A 96 -11.05 -9.54 13.55
N ASP A 97 -10.81 -8.96 12.38
CA ASP A 97 -11.44 -9.34 11.12
C ASP A 97 -10.66 -10.41 10.33
N ALA A 98 -9.58 -10.97 10.88
CA ALA A 98 -8.67 -11.88 10.19
C ALA A 98 -9.38 -13.05 9.48
N GLN A 99 -10.37 -13.68 10.15
CA GLN A 99 -11.13 -14.77 9.55
C GLN A 99 -12.05 -14.27 8.44
N ARG A 100 -12.78 -13.18 8.66
CA ARG A 100 -13.71 -12.63 7.67
C ARG A 100 -12.95 -12.18 6.42
N PHE A 101 -11.82 -11.51 6.60
CA PHE A 101 -10.92 -11.12 5.52
C PHE A 101 -10.48 -12.33 4.69
N ARG A 102 -9.97 -13.38 5.36
CA ARG A 102 -9.50 -14.59 4.67
C ARG A 102 -10.60 -15.26 3.85
N MET A 103 -11.81 -15.38 4.40
CA MET A 103 -12.94 -16.00 3.68
C MET A 103 -13.32 -15.21 2.43
N GLU A 104 -13.43 -13.89 2.54
CA GLU A 104 -13.77 -13.02 1.41
C GLU A 104 -12.67 -13.00 0.34
N TRP A 105 -11.40 -12.93 0.76
CA TRP A 105 -10.26 -13.06 -0.15
C TRP A 105 -10.28 -14.39 -0.90
N GLN A 106 -10.51 -15.51 -0.20
CA GLN A 106 -10.56 -16.84 -0.80
C GLN A 106 -11.66 -16.92 -1.87
N ARG A 107 -12.85 -16.36 -1.58
CA ARG A 107 -13.96 -16.32 -2.53
C ARG A 107 -13.58 -15.63 -3.84
N GLY A 108 -12.82 -14.52 -3.77
CA GLY A 108 -12.35 -13.81 -4.97
C GLY A 108 -11.24 -14.57 -5.68
N TRP A 109 -10.32 -15.16 -4.92
CA TRP A 109 -9.21 -15.94 -5.46
C TRP A 109 -9.68 -17.18 -6.22
N ASP A 110 -10.70 -17.88 -5.70
CA ASP A 110 -11.28 -19.05 -6.34
C ASP A 110 -11.88 -18.70 -7.71
N GLU A 111 -12.54 -17.54 -7.82
CA GLU A 111 -13.08 -17.04 -9.08
C GLU A 111 -11.97 -16.67 -10.06
N PHE A 112 -10.97 -15.90 -9.62
CA PHE A 112 -9.78 -15.58 -10.42
C PHE A 112 -9.09 -16.84 -10.97
N SER A 113 -8.94 -17.87 -10.13
CA SER A 113 -8.27 -19.14 -10.46
C SER A 113 -9.08 -20.05 -11.40
N ASN A 114 -10.39 -19.86 -11.50
CA ASN A 114 -11.22 -20.61 -12.44
C ASN A 114 -11.25 -19.97 -13.84
N GLU A 115 -10.89 -18.69 -13.94
CA GLU A 115 -10.88 -17.93 -15.20
C GLU A 115 -9.52 -17.98 -15.93
N HIS A 116 -8.45 -18.47 -15.30
CA HIS A 116 -7.07 -18.49 -15.82
C HIS A 116 -6.39 -19.84 -15.61
#